data_AF-A0A438I2S7-F1
#
_entry.id   AF-A0A438I2S7-F1
#
_cell.length_a   1.000
_cell.length_b   1.000
_cell.length_c   1.000
_cell.angle_alpha   90.00
_cell.angle_beta   90.00
_cell.angle_gamma   90.00
#
_symmetry.space_group_name_H-M   'P 1'
#
loop_
_entity.id
_entity.type
_entity.pdbx_description
1 polymer ?
#
loop_
_entity_poly.entity_id
_entity_poly.type
_entity_poly.pdbx_seq_one_letter_code
_entity_poly.pdbx_strand_id
1 'polypeptide(L)'
;MASQPWQLARQQVTHSMPPEKVEVFKSLEGWASEWVLPLLKPVEQLWQPQDFLPDPAQPFDAFSEQVRELRDRTAELPDEYFVVLVGDMITEGALPTYQTMINTLDGVRDERGASASPWAKWTRSWTAEENRHGDLLRTYLYLSGRVDMRMIERTVQYLISAGMGEFCRLDSNFRKGLLDARGPSERSG
;
A
#
# COMPACT_ATOMS: atom_id res chain seq x y z
N MET A 1 -19.71 5.03 -30.90
CA MET A 1 -18.93 5.10 -29.65
C MET A 1 -19.66 4.26 -28.63
N ALA A 2 -19.15 3.08 -28.30
CA ALA A 2 -19.78 2.19 -27.33
C ALA A 2 -19.40 2.65 -25.91
N SER A 3 -20.39 2.92 -25.07
CA SER A 3 -20.23 3.20 -23.64
C SER A 3 -19.70 1.95 -22.92
N GLN A 4 -18.72 2.12 -22.04
CA GLN A 4 -18.19 1.02 -21.24
C GLN A 4 -19.17 0.63 -20.12
N PRO A 5 -19.29 -0.66 -19.74
CA PRO A 5 -20.39 -1.17 -18.91
C PRO A 5 -20.35 -0.79 -17.41
N TRP A 6 -19.32 -0.08 -16.96
CA TRP A 6 -19.04 0.14 -15.53
C TRP A 6 -19.47 1.51 -15.00
N GLN A 7 -19.94 2.40 -15.89
CA GLN A 7 -20.38 3.75 -15.52
C GLN A 7 -21.82 3.74 -15.01
N LEU A 8 -22.03 3.25 -13.78
CA LEU A 8 -23.21 3.62 -13.01
C LEU A 8 -22.90 4.93 -12.28
N ALA A 9 -23.35 6.03 -12.89
CA ALA A 9 -23.22 7.40 -12.38
C ALA A 9 -24.01 7.57 -11.06
N ARG A 10 -23.38 7.28 -9.92
CA ARG A 10 -23.77 7.89 -8.66
C ARG A 10 -23.30 9.35 -8.69
N GLN A 11 -24.19 10.29 -8.39
CA GLN A 11 -23.80 11.69 -8.20
C GLN A 11 -22.65 11.76 -7.19
N GLN A 12 -21.53 12.37 -7.58
CA GLN A 12 -20.44 12.65 -6.67
C GLN A 12 -20.90 13.75 -5.70
N VAL A 13 -21.14 13.36 -4.45
CA VAL A 13 -21.42 14.31 -3.37
C VAL A 13 -20.10 14.62 -2.68
N THR A 14 -19.66 15.87 -2.76
CA THR A 14 -18.49 16.38 -2.04
C THR A 14 -18.94 17.30 -0.91
N HIS A 15 -18.14 17.43 0.15
CA HIS A 15 -18.37 18.37 1.26
C HIS A 15 -19.79 18.31 1.87
N SER A 16 -20.28 17.10 2.13
CA SER A 16 -21.61 16.90 2.73
C SER A 16 -21.68 17.28 4.22
N MET A 17 -20.54 17.58 4.84
CA MET A 17 -20.47 18.00 6.23
C MET A 17 -20.88 19.49 6.35
N PRO A 18 -21.85 19.83 7.20
CA PRO A 18 -22.18 21.21 7.47
C PRO A 18 -20.97 21.99 8.05
N PRO A 19 -20.73 23.26 7.64
CA PRO A 19 -19.57 24.03 8.09
C PRO A 19 -19.43 24.15 9.61
N GLU A 20 -20.54 24.20 10.34
CA GLU A 20 -20.54 24.24 11.80
C GLU A 20 -19.91 22.99 12.46
N LYS A 21 -19.92 21.84 11.77
CA LYS A 21 -19.29 20.61 12.26
C LYS A 21 -17.77 20.60 12.01
N VAL A 22 -17.28 21.40 11.07
CA VAL A 22 -15.83 21.55 10.84
C VAL A 22 -15.14 22.16 12.06
N GLU A 23 -15.79 23.12 12.71
CA GLU A 23 -15.26 23.76 13.94
C GLU A 23 -15.15 22.77 15.11
N VAL A 24 -15.89 21.66 15.10
CA VAL A 24 -15.72 20.59 16.11
C VAL A 24 -14.32 19.99 16.02
N PHE A 25 -13.83 19.66 14.82
CA PHE A 25 -12.48 19.09 14.63
C PHE A 25 -11.38 20.07 15.05
N LYS A 26 -11.61 21.36 14.83
CA LYS A 26 -10.73 22.42 15.28
C LYS A 26 -10.69 22.51 16.81
N SER A 27 -11.85 22.41 17.48
CA SER A 27 -11.92 22.38 18.94
C SER A 27 -11.25 21.15 19.55
N LEU A 28 -11.19 20.04 18.80
CA LEU A 28 -10.59 18.78 19.22
C LEU A 28 -9.06 18.71 18.99
N GLU A 29 -8.42 19.73 18.43
CA GLU A 29 -6.97 19.69 18.18
C GLU A 29 -6.15 19.51 19.46
N GLY A 30 -6.56 20.13 20.57
CA GLY A 30 -5.91 19.92 21.87
C GLY A 30 -6.00 18.46 22.32
N TRP A 31 -7.20 17.87 22.23
CA TRP A 31 -7.43 16.46 22.52
C TRP A 31 -6.64 15.53 21.60
N ALA A 32 -6.61 15.79 20.30
CA ALA A 32 -5.86 14.99 19.33
C ALA A 32 -4.36 15.04 19.61
N SER A 33 -3.85 16.20 20.03
CA SER A 33 -2.43 16.34 20.40
C SER A 33 -2.07 15.52 21.63
N GLU A 34 -2.99 15.41 22.59
CA GLU A 34 -2.76 14.70 23.85
C GLU A 34 -3.03 13.20 23.76
N TRP A 35 -3.99 12.76 22.93
CA TRP A 35 -4.49 11.38 22.95
C TRP A 35 -4.30 10.62 21.64
N VAL A 36 -4.20 11.30 20.50
CA VAL A 36 -4.06 10.65 19.19
C VAL A 36 -2.59 10.63 18.77
N LEU A 37 -1.92 11.78 18.77
CA LEU A 37 -0.51 11.85 18.36
C LEU A 37 0.43 10.94 19.16
N PRO A 38 0.25 10.74 20.48
CA PRO A 38 1.12 9.83 21.23
C PRO A 38 0.97 8.34 20.90
N LEU A 39 -0.05 7.95 20.10
CA LEU A 39 -0.17 6.58 19.58
C LEU A 39 0.85 6.31 18.45
N LEU A 40 1.35 7.36 17.80
CA LEU A 40 2.45 7.26 16.84
C LEU A 40 3.74 6.99 17.58
N LYS A 41 4.55 6.09 17.05
CA LYS A 41 5.84 5.77 17.65
C LYS A 41 6.91 6.72 17.12
N PRO A 42 7.89 7.12 17.95
CA PRO A 42 9.08 7.81 17.45
C PRO A 42 9.77 6.97 16.37
N VAL A 43 10.31 7.62 15.34
CA VAL A 43 10.95 6.94 14.18
C VAL A 43 12.08 6.04 14.63
N GLU A 44 12.82 6.45 15.66
CA GLU A 44 13.96 5.73 16.25
C GLU A 44 13.54 4.43 16.96
N GLN A 45 12.25 4.25 17.25
CA GLN A 45 11.69 3.06 17.88
C GLN A 45 10.88 2.20 16.89
N LEU A 46 10.69 2.67 15.66
CA LEU A 46 9.99 1.94 14.63
C LEU A 46 10.92 0.94 13.97
N TRP A 47 10.40 -0.26 13.73
CA TRP A 47 11.03 -1.20 12.82
C TRP A 47 11.14 -0.60 11.42
N GLN A 48 12.16 -0.99 10.68
CA GLN A 48 12.36 -0.63 9.27
C GLN A 48 12.34 -1.89 8.41
N PRO A 49 11.96 -1.80 7.12
CA PRO A 49 11.94 -2.96 6.23
C PRO A 49 13.24 -3.78 6.25
N GLN A 50 14.39 -3.10 6.36
CA GLN A 50 15.71 -3.72 6.41
C GLN A 50 15.90 -4.67 7.61
N ASP A 51 15.17 -4.49 8.71
CA ASP A 51 15.24 -5.37 9.88
C ASP A 51 14.77 -6.80 9.57
N PHE A 52 14.02 -6.99 8.47
CA PHE A 52 13.41 -8.26 8.07
C PHE A 52 13.87 -8.77 6.70
N LEU A 53 14.78 -8.05 6.05
CA LEU A 53 15.27 -8.36 4.71
C LEU A 53 16.76 -8.72 4.74
N PRO A 54 17.25 -9.51 3.77
CA PRO A 54 18.68 -9.70 3.58
C PRO A 54 19.42 -8.35 3.53
N ASP A 55 20.55 -8.26 4.22
CA ASP A 55 21.30 -7.01 4.38
C ASP A 55 22.29 -6.80 3.22
N PRO A 56 22.02 -5.88 2.28
CA PRO A 56 22.88 -5.65 1.12
C PRO A 56 24.20 -4.95 1.47
N ALA A 57 24.37 -4.46 2.70
CA ALA A 57 25.63 -3.88 3.16
C ALA A 57 26.65 -4.94 3.61
N GLN A 58 26.22 -6.19 3.80
CA GLN A 58 27.11 -7.32 4.11
C GLN A 58 28.00 -7.69 2.91
N PRO A 59 29.12 -8.39 3.13
CA PRO A 59 29.89 -8.99 2.04
C PRO A 59 29.02 -9.82 1.11
N PHE A 60 29.38 -9.86 -0.18
CA PHE A 60 28.59 -10.49 -1.23
C PHE A 60 28.14 -11.92 -0.89
N ASP A 61 29.03 -12.75 -0.36
CA ASP A 61 28.69 -14.14 -0.04
C ASP A 61 27.65 -14.24 1.09
N ALA A 62 27.73 -13.38 2.10
CA ALA A 62 26.79 -13.37 3.22
C ALA A 62 25.40 -12.87 2.80
N PHE A 63 25.33 -11.80 2.00
CA PHE A 63 24.07 -11.32 1.42
C PHE A 63 23.45 -12.38 0.49
N SER A 64 24.27 -12.98 -0.38
CA SER A 64 23.82 -14.01 -1.33
C SER A 64 23.25 -15.24 -0.61
N GLU A 65 23.88 -15.64 0.48
CA GLU A 65 23.39 -16.74 1.32
C GLU A 65 22.04 -16.41 1.98
N GLN A 66 21.88 -15.21 2.56
CA GLN A 66 20.60 -14.79 3.13
C GLN A 66 19.47 -14.75 2.10
N VAL A 67 19.76 -14.29 0.87
CA VAL A 67 18.81 -14.32 -0.25
C VAL A 67 18.46 -15.76 -0.63
N ARG A 68 19.45 -16.67 -0.67
CA ARG A 68 19.22 -18.09 -0.94
C ARG A 68 18.33 -18.73 0.12
N GLU A 69 18.61 -18.51 1.40
CA GLU A 69 17.80 -19.01 2.51
C GLU A 69 16.36 -18.48 2.50
N LEU A 70 16.15 -17.22 2.09
CA LEU A 70 14.81 -16.67 1.86
C LEU A 70 14.09 -17.47 0.76
N ARG A 71 14.75 -17.71 -0.37
CA ARG A 71 14.15 -18.43 -1.51
C ARG A 71 13.89 -19.91 -1.22
N ASP A 72 14.76 -20.55 -0.46
CA ASP A 72 14.58 -21.94 -0.03
C ASP A 72 13.32 -22.06 0.85
N ARG A 73 13.11 -21.13 1.80
CA ARG A 73 11.89 -21.09 2.63
C ARG A 73 10.63 -20.77 1.82
N THR A 74 10.73 -19.95 0.77
CA THR A 74 9.57 -19.64 -0.06
C THR A 74 9.26 -20.71 -1.10
N ALA A 75 10.17 -21.64 -1.39
CA ALA A 75 9.99 -22.68 -2.41
C ALA A 75 8.81 -23.62 -2.13
N GLU A 76 8.54 -23.92 -0.86
CA GLU A 76 7.47 -24.84 -0.45
C GLU A 76 6.13 -24.14 -0.18
N LEU A 77 6.08 -22.80 -0.24
CA LEU A 77 4.83 -22.07 -0.05
C LEU A 77 3.90 -22.22 -1.28
N PRO A 78 2.59 -22.41 -1.07
CA PRO A 78 1.63 -22.60 -2.15
C PRO A 78 1.39 -21.30 -2.93
N ASP A 79 1.03 -21.43 -4.21
CA ASP A 79 0.80 -20.27 -5.08
C ASP A 79 -0.42 -19.44 -4.60
N GLU A 80 -1.42 -20.08 -4.00
CA GLU A 80 -2.57 -19.41 -3.39
C GLU A 80 -2.16 -18.43 -2.29
N TYR A 81 -1.12 -18.75 -1.52
CA TYR A 81 -0.57 -17.84 -0.51
C TYR A 81 0.02 -16.59 -1.17
N PHE A 82 0.79 -16.76 -2.26
CA PHE A 82 1.36 -15.64 -3.00
C PHE A 82 0.30 -14.78 -3.67
N VAL A 83 -0.81 -15.35 -4.16
CA VAL A 83 -1.91 -14.56 -4.74
C VAL A 83 -2.47 -13.58 -3.71
N VAL A 84 -2.72 -14.04 -2.48
CA VAL A 84 -3.24 -13.19 -1.40
C VAL A 84 -2.18 -12.17 -0.97
N LEU A 85 -0.95 -12.61 -0.73
CA LEU A 85 0.14 -11.73 -0.30
C LEU A 85 0.46 -10.63 -1.33
N VAL A 86 0.34 -10.94 -2.62
CA VAL A 86 0.47 -9.95 -3.70
C VAL A 86 -0.70 -8.96 -3.67
N GLY A 87 -1.93 -9.44 -3.42
CA GLY A 87 -3.09 -8.56 -3.26
C GLY A 87 -2.90 -7.57 -2.10
N ASP A 88 -2.39 -8.06 -0.96
CA ASP A 88 -2.06 -7.24 0.20
C ASP A 88 -0.99 -6.19 -0.17
N MET A 89 0.10 -6.62 -0.81
CA MET A 89 1.17 -5.69 -1.22
C MET A 89 0.69 -4.63 -2.22
N ILE A 90 -0.16 -5.00 -3.18
CA ILE A 90 -0.74 -4.05 -4.14
C ILE A 90 -1.58 -3.01 -3.43
N THR A 91 -2.35 -3.42 -2.42
CA THR A 91 -3.16 -2.53 -1.59
C THR A 91 -2.26 -1.58 -0.81
N GLU A 92 -1.22 -2.07 -0.13
CA GLU A 92 -0.22 -1.22 0.55
C GLU A 92 0.49 -0.25 -0.41
N GLY A 93 0.75 -0.69 -1.65
CA GLY A 93 1.35 0.14 -2.70
C GLY A 93 0.48 1.31 -3.18
N ALA A 94 -0.82 1.33 -2.85
CA ALA A 94 -1.75 2.40 -3.21
C ALA A 94 -1.81 3.55 -2.19
N LEU A 95 -0.83 3.63 -1.29
CA LEU A 95 -0.74 4.62 -0.22
C LEU A 95 -1.00 6.09 -0.64
N PRO A 96 -0.54 6.60 -1.81
CA PRO A 96 -0.88 7.96 -2.25
C PRO A 96 -2.38 8.21 -2.37
N THR A 97 -3.17 7.19 -2.74
CA THR A 97 -4.63 7.27 -2.79
C THR A 97 -5.22 7.43 -1.39
N TYR A 98 -4.71 6.70 -0.40
CA TYR A 98 -5.23 6.77 0.98
C TYR A 98 -4.92 8.10 1.65
N GLN A 99 -3.69 8.60 1.50
CA GLN A 99 -3.33 9.93 2.01
C GLN A 99 -4.20 11.02 1.35
N THR A 100 -4.44 10.91 0.04
CA THR A 100 -5.34 11.83 -0.69
C THR A 100 -6.77 11.75 -0.13
N MET A 101 -7.29 10.56 0.13
CA MET A 101 -8.62 10.38 0.72
C MET A 101 -8.73 11.08 2.08
N ILE A 102 -7.75 10.89 2.97
CA ILE A 102 -7.72 11.60 4.27
C ILE A 102 -7.66 13.12 4.07
N ASN A 103 -6.86 13.60 3.11
CA ASN A 103 -6.75 15.03 2.80
C ASN A 103 -7.97 15.62 2.06
N THR A 104 -8.98 14.81 1.73
CA THR A 104 -10.29 15.32 1.25
C THR A 104 -11.33 15.41 2.37
N LEU A 105 -11.02 14.93 3.58
CA LEU A 105 -11.92 15.02 4.73
C LEU A 105 -11.95 16.45 5.30
N ASP A 106 -13.17 16.98 5.43
CA ASP A 106 -13.41 18.30 6.01
C ASP A 106 -12.95 18.36 7.47
N GLY A 107 -12.24 19.43 7.82
CA GLY A 107 -11.78 19.71 9.19
C GLY A 107 -10.45 19.08 9.61
N VAL A 108 -9.93 18.11 8.86
CA VAL A 108 -8.68 17.40 9.21
C VAL A 108 -7.60 17.42 8.12
N ARG A 109 -7.93 17.89 6.91
CA ARG A 109 -7.01 17.91 5.78
C ARG A 109 -5.75 18.78 6.01
N ASP A 110 -4.65 18.38 5.40
CA ASP A 110 -3.42 19.18 5.37
C ASP A 110 -3.45 20.21 4.24
N GLU A 111 -3.75 21.46 4.59
CA GLU A 111 -3.87 22.59 3.65
C GLU A 111 -2.56 22.95 2.92
N ARG A 112 -1.39 22.57 3.46
CA ARG A 112 -0.09 23.04 2.96
C ARG A 112 0.90 21.91 2.69
N GLY A 113 0.53 20.66 2.94
CA GLY A 113 1.44 19.52 3.00
C GLY A 113 2.44 19.56 4.18
N ALA A 114 2.30 20.56 5.04
CA ALA A 114 3.15 20.80 6.21
C ALA A 114 2.40 21.59 7.30
N SER A 115 1.06 21.53 7.32
CA SER A 115 0.27 22.22 8.33
C SER A 115 0.66 21.77 9.74
N ALA A 116 0.65 22.73 10.67
CA ALA A 116 0.99 22.51 12.07
C ALA A 116 -0.14 21.84 12.88
N SER A 117 -1.33 21.74 12.30
CA SER A 117 -2.48 21.06 12.91
C SER A 117 -2.12 19.63 13.30
N PRO A 118 -2.55 19.15 14.48
CA PRO A 118 -2.31 17.77 14.91
C PRO A 118 -2.91 16.75 13.94
N TRP A 119 -4.03 17.07 13.29
CA TRP A 119 -4.62 16.20 12.27
C TRP A 119 -3.71 16.03 11.06
N ALA A 120 -3.13 17.14 10.58
CA ALA A 120 -2.16 17.10 9.49
C ALA A 120 -0.86 16.37 9.88
N LYS A 121 -0.37 16.60 11.11
CA LYS A 121 0.79 15.85 11.65
C LYS A 121 0.52 14.36 11.72
N TRP A 122 -0.67 13.97 12.19
CA TRP A 122 -1.11 12.58 12.22
C TRP A 122 -1.11 11.99 10.81
N THR A 123 -1.78 12.62 9.85
CA THR A 123 -1.85 12.13 8.46
C THR A 123 -0.46 11.88 7.87
N ARG A 124 0.47 12.84 8.02
CA ARG A 124 1.84 12.66 7.50
C ARG A 124 2.61 11.55 8.21
N SER A 125 2.49 11.46 9.54
CA SER A 125 3.20 10.45 10.33
C SER A 125 2.65 9.05 10.09
N TRP A 126 1.32 8.90 10.06
CA TRP A 126 0.64 7.66 9.67
C TRP A 126 1.06 7.23 8.27
N THR A 127 1.06 8.14 7.28
CA THR A 127 1.54 7.81 5.92
C THR A 127 3.00 7.37 5.92
N ALA A 128 3.87 8.02 6.70
CA ALA A 128 5.27 7.58 6.83
C ALA A 128 5.39 6.19 7.47
N GLU A 129 4.54 5.89 8.46
CA GLU A 129 4.48 4.56 9.06
C GLU A 129 3.99 3.50 8.07
N GLU A 130 2.90 3.74 7.34
CA GLU A 130 2.32 2.80 6.36
C GLU A 130 3.24 2.54 5.16
N ASN A 131 4.04 3.53 4.73
CA ASN A 131 4.95 3.35 3.59
C ASN A 131 5.89 2.14 3.76
N ARG A 132 6.30 1.87 4.99
CA ARG A 132 7.19 0.75 5.32
C ARG A 132 6.53 -0.62 5.06
N HIS A 133 5.20 -0.73 5.16
CA HIS A 133 4.48 -1.97 4.90
C HIS A 133 4.63 -2.39 3.43
N GLY A 134 4.36 -1.46 2.51
CA GLY A 134 4.55 -1.66 1.07
C GLY A 134 6.00 -1.97 0.71
N ASP A 135 6.97 -1.21 1.25
CA ASP A 135 8.40 -1.42 0.98
C ASP A 135 8.89 -2.80 1.38
N LEU A 136 8.51 -3.27 2.56
CA LEU A 136 8.87 -4.60 3.07
C LEU A 136 8.27 -5.69 2.18
N LEU A 137 6.96 -5.67 1.96
CA LEU A 137 6.27 -6.70 1.18
C LEU A 137 6.76 -6.73 -0.28
N ARG A 138 6.97 -5.55 -0.88
CA ARG A 138 7.47 -5.44 -2.26
C ARG A 138 8.84 -6.06 -2.40
N THR A 139 9.76 -5.76 -1.48
CA THR A 139 11.13 -6.30 -1.53
C THR A 139 11.15 -7.79 -1.22
N TYR A 140 10.32 -8.25 -0.27
CA TYR A 140 10.17 -9.68 0.03
C TYR A 140 9.68 -10.46 -1.21
N LEU A 141 8.62 -9.98 -1.88
CA LEU A 141 8.10 -10.60 -3.09
C LEU A 141 9.12 -10.58 -4.23
N TYR A 142 9.85 -9.47 -4.41
CA TYR A 142 10.92 -9.36 -5.39
C TYR A 142 12.02 -10.41 -5.15
N LEU A 143 12.53 -10.51 -3.92
CA LEU A 143 13.60 -11.45 -3.56
C LEU A 143 13.14 -12.92 -3.58
N SER A 144 11.85 -13.18 -3.32
CA SER A 144 11.29 -14.53 -3.34
C SER A 144 11.46 -15.22 -4.70
N GLY A 145 11.46 -14.46 -5.79
CA GLY A 145 11.48 -15.00 -7.15
C GLY A 145 10.25 -15.85 -7.51
N ARG A 146 9.16 -15.75 -6.74
CA ARG A 146 7.94 -16.57 -6.90
C ARG A 146 6.83 -15.89 -7.70
N VAL A 147 6.98 -14.61 -8.04
CA VAL A 147 5.92 -13.78 -8.65
C VAL A 147 6.44 -12.94 -9.82
N ASP A 148 5.54 -12.53 -10.72
CA ASP A 148 5.85 -11.59 -11.80
C ASP A 148 5.75 -10.14 -11.31
N MET A 149 6.90 -9.58 -10.93
CA MET A 149 6.99 -8.20 -10.44
C MET A 149 6.54 -7.16 -11.48
N ARG A 150 6.73 -7.41 -12.78
CA ARG A 150 6.32 -6.48 -13.82
C ARG A 150 4.80 -6.38 -13.90
N MET A 151 4.10 -7.50 -13.75
CA MET A 151 2.63 -7.51 -13.72
C MET A 151 2.09 -6.84 -12.45
N ILE A 152 2.74 -7.06 -11.31
CA ILE A 152 2.37 -6.41 -10.05
C ILE A 152 2.54 -4.89 -10.14
N GLU A 153 3.70 -4.40 -10.61
CA GLU A 153 3.98 -2.97 -10.78
C GLU A 153 2.97 -2.28 -11.69
N ARG A 154 2.61 -2.92 -12.81
CA ARG A 154 1.55 -2.41 -13.69
C ARG A 154 0.21 -2.35 -12.98
N THR A 155 -0.11 -3.34 -12.15
CA THR A 155 -1.38 -3.38 -11.42
C THR A 155 -1.44 -2.25 -10.39
N VAL A 156 -0.36 -2.01 -9.65
CA VAL A 156 -0.26 -0.86 -8.73
C VAL A 156 -0.45 0.45 -9.50
N GLN A 157 0.19 0.60 -10.66
CA GLN A 157 0.02 1.80 -11.48
C GLN A 157 -1.44 2.00 -11.93
N TYR A 158 -2.11 0.93 -12.38
CA TYR A 158 -3.53 1.00 -12.72
C TYR A 158 -4.39 1.37 -11.52
N LEU A 159 -4.16 0.74 -10.36
CA LEU A 159 -4.88 0.99 -9.11
C LEU A 159 -4.76 2.46 -8.67
N ILE A 160 -3.54 2.98 -8.58
CA ILE A 160 -3.32 4.38 -8.19
C ILE A 160 -3.98 5.33 -9.18
N SER A 161 -3.89 5.05 -10.49
CA SER A 161 -4.49 5.90 -11.52
C SER A 161 -6.02 5.90 -11.52
N ALA A 162 -6.64 4.77 -11.15
CA ALA A 162 -8.09 4.63 -11.05
C ALA A 162 -8.64 5.21 -9.73
N GLY A 163 -7.84 5.14 -8.67
CA GLY A 163 -8.29 5.46 -7.30
C GLY A 163 -9.27 4.43 -6.74
N MET A 164 -9.53 4.51 -5.44
CA MET A 164 -10.30 3.48 -4.70
C MET A 164 -11.79 3.44 -5.10
N GLY A 165 -12.38 4.58 -5.45
CA GLY A 165 -13.81 4.67 -5.83
C GLY A 165 -14.16 3.89 -7.11
N GLU A 166 -13.18 3.67 -7.99
CA GLU A 166 -13.33 2.87 -9.21
C GLU A 166 -12.77 1.45 -9.03
N PHE A 167 -11.74 1.24 -8.21
CA PHE A 167 -11.07 -0.05 -8.06
C PHE A 167 -11.90 -1.15 -7.39
N CYS A 168 -12.80 -0.82 -6.45
CA CYS A 168 -13.77 -1.79 -5.90
C CYS A 168 -14.69 -2.45 -6.96
N ARG A 169 -14.56 -2.10 -8.25
CA ARG A 169 -15.34 -2.64 -9.37
C ARG A 169 -14.53 -3.51 -10.36
N LEU A 170 -13.23 -3.73 -10.15
CA LEU A 170 -12.34 -4.41 -11.10
C LEU A 170 -12.01 -5.87 -10.72
N ASP A 171 -12.93 -6.63 -10.12
CA ASP A 171 -12.63 -7.97 -9.61
C ASP A 171 -13.03 -9.14 -10.54
N SER A 172 -12.51 -9.19 -11.78
CA SER A 172 -12.72 -10.37 -12.63
C SER A 172 -11.53 -10.84 -13.47
N ASN A 173 -10.46 -10.04 -13.61
CA ASN A 173 -9.35 -10.36 -14.53
C ASN A 173 -7.99 -10.60 -13.84
N PHE A 174 -7.88 -10.35 -12.53
CA PHE A 174 -6.59 -10.41 -11.81
C PHE A 174 -6.01 -11.83 -11.73
N ARG A 175 -6.87 -12.85 -11.55
CA ARG A 175 -6.45 -14.24 -11.32
C ARG A 175 -5.70 -14.89 -12.49
N LYS A 176 -5.89 -14.43 -13.73
CA LYS A 176 -5.38 -15.12 -14.93
C LYS A 176 -3.96 -14.71 -15.32
N GLY A 177 -3.48 -13.54 -14.88
CA GLY A 177 -2.16 -13.02 -15.25
C GLY A 177 -1.02 -13.34 -14.27
N LEU A 178 -1.35 -13.66 -13.02
CA LEU A 178 -0.35 -13.78 -11.95
C LEU A 178 0.43 -15.12 -11.95
N LEU A 179 -0.14 -16.16 -12.57
CA LEU A 179 0.38 -17.55 -12.49
C LEU A 179 1.03 -18.07 -13.78
N ASP A 180 0.98 -17.32 -14.88
CA ASP A 180 1.47 -17.77 -16.20
C ASP A 180 2.95 -17.41 -16.48
N ALA A 181 3.72 -17.00 -15.46
CA ALA A 181 5.16 -16.72 -15.61
C ALA A 181 6.05 -17.98 -15.71
N ARG A 182 5.47 -19.17 -15.92
CA ARG A 182 6.25 -20.35 -16.34
C ARG A 182 6.29 -20.40 -17.87
N GLY A 183 7.47 -20.16 -18.44
CA GLY A 183 7.73 -20.47 -19.85
C GLY A 183 7.45 -21.96 -20.16
N PRO A 184 7.15 -22.30 -21.43
CA PRO A 184 6.76 -23.66 -21.82
C PRO A 184 7.98 -24.60 -21.88
N SER A 185 8.37 -25.13 -20.73
CA SER A 185 9.13 -26.38 -20.59
C SER A 185 8.99 -26.78 -19.12
N GLU A 186 8.06 -27.64 -18.71
CA GLU A 186 8.11 -29.09 -18.90
C GLU A 186 6.67 -29.63 -18.79
N ARG A 187 6.09 -29.99 -19.94
CA ARG A 187 4.95 -30.92 -20.02
C ARG A 187 5.10 -31.74 -21.29
N SER A 188 6.05 -32.67 -21.30
CA SER A 188 6.07 -33.81 -22.22
C SER A 188 7.23 -34.75 -21.86
N GLY A 189 6.92 -35.98 -21.48
CA GLY A 189 7.88 -37.08 -21.34
C GLY A 189 8.05 -37.55 -19.92
#